data_AF-G7W141-F1
#
_entry.id   AF-G7W141-F1
#
_cell.length_a   1.000
_cell.length_b   1.000
_cell.length_c   1.000
_cell.angle_alpha   90.00
_cell.angle_beta   90.00
_cell.angle_gamma   90.00
#
_symmetry.space_group_name_H-M   'P 1'
#
loop_
_entity.id
_entity.type
_entity.pdbx_description
1 polymer ?
#
loop_
_entity_poly.entity_id
_entity_poly.type
_entity_poly.pdbx_seq_one_letter_code
_entity_poly.pdbx_strand_id
1 'polypeptide(L)'
;MDEHMKRRLDKQKQLFKQLGIQLDALSIHEKQFKNKMRGYDPDEVDAFLDEVIKDYERFYANIADLMDKWQEQQATIRDLKNAPKPAADYNALDRRQLEDIVKQLEYSVRQLKVRVRPENDYFPE
;
A
#
# COMPACT_ATOMS: atom_id res chain seq x y z
N MET A 1 33.74 14.60 -0.42
CA MET A 1 32.60 13.67 -0.46
C MET A 1 31.63 14.11 0.63
N ASP A 2 30.49 14.69 0.25
CA ASP A 2 29.53 15.22 1.21
C ASP A 2 28.90 14.11 2.06
N GLU A 3 28.67 14.39 3.34
CA GLU A 3 28.09 13.44 4.30
C GLU A 3 26.73 12.90 3.82
N HIS A 4 25.95 13.74 3.13
CA HIS A 4 24.68 13.38 2.52
C HIS A 4 24.81 12.35 1.38
N MET A 5 25.87 12.43 0.58
CA MET A 5 26.16 11.45 -0.48
C MET A 5 26.54 10.10 0.14
N LYS A 6 27.30 10.12 1.23
CA LYS A 6 27.69 8.91 1.97
C LYS A 6 26.47 8.19 2.58
N ARG A 7 25.55 8.93 3.21
CA ARG A 7 24.31 8.36 3.76
C ARG A 7 23.41 7.72 2.70
N ARG A 8 23.32 8.33 1.51
CA ARG A 8 22.55 7.76 0.38
C ARG A 8 23.18 6.46 -0.12
N LEU A 9 24.51 6.42 -0.22
CA LEU A 9 25.25 5.22 -0.62
C LEU A 9 25.09 4.09 0.41
N ASP A 10 25.14 4.41 1.70
CA ASP A 10 24.95 3.43 2.76
C ASP A 10 23.52 2.87 2.78
N LYS A 11 22.50 3.73 2.58
CA LYS A 11 21.10 3.32 2.41
C LYS A 11 20.94 2.41 1.20
N GLN A 12 21.58 2.74 0.07
CA GLN A 12 21.58 1.90 -1.14
C GLN A 12 22.19 0.52 -0.86
N LYS A 13 23.37 0.45 -0.25
CA LYS A 13 24.02 -0.83 0.08
C LYS A 13 23.21 -1.67 1.05
N GLN A 14 22.63 -1.05 2.07
CA GLN A 14 21.77 -1.74 3.03
C GLN A 14 20.52 -2.31 2.34
N LEU A 15 19.94 -1.57 1.39
CA LEU A 15 18.81 -2.04 0.62
C LEU A 15 19.13 -3.23 -0.26
N PHE A 16 20.27 -3.19 -0.94
CA PHE A 16 20.70 -4.31 -1.79
C PHE A 16 20.91 -5.58 -0.96
N LYS A 17 21.49 -5.44 0.23
CA LYS A 17 21.62 -6.57 1.18
C LYS A 17 20.26 -7.12 1.60
N GLN A 18 19.28 -6.27 1.89
CA GLN A 18 17.94 -6.71 2.32
C GLN A 18 17.16 -7.38 1.19
N LEU A 19 17.32 -6.90 -0.05
CA LEU A 19 16.66 -7.45 -1.24
C LEU A 19 17.42 -8.65 -1.83
N GLY A 20 18.58 -9.02 -1.28
CA GLY A 20 19.41 -10.11 -1.78
C GLY A 20 20.11 -9.79 -3.11
N ILE A 21 20.19 -8.51 -3.49
CA ILE A 21 20.85 -8.06 -4.73
C ILE A 21 22.37 -8.13 -4.54
N GLN A 22 23.04 -8.85 -5.45
CA GLN A 22 24.46 -9.16 -5.36
C GLN A 22 25.36 -8.20 -6.16
N LEU A 23 24.80 -7.48 -7.14
CA LEU A 23 25.55 -6.61 -8.06
C LEU A 23 24.98 -5.19 -8.03
N ASP A 24 25.87 -4.22 -8.16
CA ASP A 24 25.55 -2.80 -8.34
C ASP A 24 26.18 -2.29 -9.65
N ALA A 25 25.70 -1.14 -10.14
CA ALA A 25 26.19 -0.57 -11.40
C ALA A 25 27.72 -0.39 -11.40
N LEU A 26 28.29 0.00 -10.25
CA LEU A 26 29.73 0.18 -10.08
C LEU A 26 30.51 -1.14 -10.18
N SER A 27 30.07 -2.20 -9.50
CA SER A 27 30.74 -3.51 -9.55
C SER A 27 30.63 -4.17 -10.92
N ILE A 28 29.58 -3.88 -11.69
CA ILE A 28 29.47 -4.31 -13.09
C ILE A 28 30.48 -3.54 -13.95
N HIS A 29 30.57 -2.22 -13.78
CA HIS A 29 31.53 -1.39 -14.53
C HIS A 29 32.99 -1.73 -14.23
N GLU A 30 33.33 -2.01 -12.97
CA GLU A 30 34.69 -2.38 -12.55
C GLU A 30 35.02 -3.85 -12.85
N LYS A 31 34.08 -4.64 -13.39
CA LYS A 31 34.27 -6.08 -13.61
C LYS A 31 35.25 -6.34 -14.75
N GLN A 32 36.39 -6.94 -14.41
CA GLN A 32 37.35 -7.44 -15.40
C GLN A 32 37.18 -8.95 -15.60
N PHE A 33 36.99 -9.37 -16.86
CA PHE A 33 36.92 -10.78 -17.24
C PHE A 33 38.30 -11.31 -17.65
N LYS A 34 38.55 -12.60 -17.37
CA LYS A 34 39.79 -13.25 -17.81
C LYS A 34 39.66 -13.66 -19.28
N ASN A 35 40.63 -13.27 -20.11
CA ASN A 35 40.69 -13.72 -21.49
C ASN A 35 41.00 -15.22 -21.58
N LYS A 36 40.30 -15.92 -22.48
CA LYS A 36 40.53 -17.32 -22.82
C LYS A 36 40.59 -17.46 -24.34
N MET A 37 41.27 -18.51 -24.83
CA MET A 37 41.50 -18.75 -26.27
C MET A 37 40.20 -18.88 -27.10
N ARG A 38 39.08 -19.23 -26.45
CA ARG A 38 37.73 -19.09 -26.99
C ARG A 38 36.90 -18.32 -25.97
N GLY A 39 36.19 -17.30 -26.43
CA GLY A 39 35.36 -16.42 -25.62
C GLY A 39 34.49 -15.53 -26.50
N TYR A 40 33.64 -14.74 -25.85
CA TYR A 40 32.88 -13.69 -26.50
C TYR A 40 33.79 -12.52 -26.87
N ASP A 41 33.38 -11.73 -27.86
CA ASP A 41 34.05 -10.49 -28.22
C ASP A 41 33.96 -9.51 -27.03
N PRO A 42 35.09 -9.00 -26.50
CA PRO A 42 35.08 -8.02 -25.43
C PRO A 42 34.22 -6.79 -25.73
N ASP A 43 34.22 -6.31 -26.98
CA ASP A 43 33.48 -5.10 -27.35
C ASP A 43 31.96 -5.34 -27.34
N GLU A 44 31.50 -6.52 -27.77
CA GLU A 44 30.07 -6.90 -27.66
C GLU A 44 29.65 -7.08 -26.20
N VAL A 45 30.51 -7.66 -25.37
CA VAL A 45 30.25 -7.83 -23.95
C VAL A 45 30.16 -6.48 -23.26
N ASP A 46 31.09 -5.57 -23.52
CA ASP A 46 31.10 -4.23 -22.93
C ASP A 46 29.86 -3.43 -23.35
N ALA A 47 29.48 -3.46 -24.62
CA ALA A 47 28.25 -2.82 -25.10
C ALA A 47 27.00 -3.35 -24.39
N PHE A 48 26.92 -4.67 -24.18
CA PHE A 48 25.83 -5.28 -23.42
C PHE A 48 25.86 -4.88 -21.94
N LEU A 49 27.04 -4.88 -21.31
CA LEU A 49 27.18 -4.48 -19.90
C LEU A 49 26.83 -3.01 -19.68
N ASP A 50 27.09 -2.13 -20.64
CA ASP A 50 26.63 -0.73 -20.59
C ASP A 50 25.11 -0.60 -20.56
N GLU A 51 24.38 -1.45 -21.29
CA GLU A 51 22.92 -1.50 -21.22
C GLU A 51 22.44 -2.04 -19.87
N VAL A 52 23.06 -3.11 -19.37
CA VAL A 52 22.75 -3.67 -18.06
C VAL A 52 23.00 -2.65 -16.95
N ILE A 53 24.09 -1.88 -17.01
CA ILE A 53 24.40 -0.82 -16.05
C ILE A 53 23.27 0.22 -16.03
N LYS A 54 22.83 0.71 -17.21
CA LYS A 54 21.74 1.69 -17.31
C LYS A 54 20.44 1.16 -16.70
N ASP A 55 20.13 -0.12 -16.91
CA ASP A 55 18.94 -0.73 -16.32
C ASP A 55 19.04 -0.88 -14.80
N TYR A 56 20.22 -1.22 -14.27
CA TYR A 56 20.46 -1.26 -12.82
C TYR A 56 20.29 0.14 -12.18
N GLU A 57 20.75 1.20 -12.85
CA GLU A 57 20.50 2.57 -12.39
C GLU A 57 19.00 2.93 -12.38
N ARG A 58 18.27 2.53 -13.43
CA ARG A 58 16.81 2.72 -13.49
C ARG A 58 16.08 1.93 -12.42
N PHE A 59 16.46 0.68 -12.18
CA PHE A 59 15.88 -0.13 -11.10
C PHE A 59 16.13 0.53 -9.75
N TYR A 60 17.33 1.06 -9.51
CA TYR A 60 17.63 1.79 -8.29
C TYR A 60 16.70 3.00 -8.10
N ALA A 61 16.54 3.83 -9.13
CA ALA A 61 15.65 4.99 -9.06
C ALA A 61 14.19 4.58 -8.75
N ASN A 62 13.69 3.53 -9.41
CA ASN A 62 12.33 3.02 -9.19
C ASN A 62 12.14 2.43 -7.78
N ILE A 63 13.10 1.66 -7.28
CA ILE A 63 13.04 1.07 -5.94
C ILE A 63 13.05 2.19 -4.88
N ALA A 64 13.90 3.20 -5.06
CA ALA A 64 13.96 4.35 -4.16
C ALA A 64 12.63 5.12 -4.11
N ASP A 65 12.06 5.45 -5.28
CA ASP A 65 10.76 6.13 -5.36
C ASP A 65 9.63 5.31 -4.74
N LEU A 66 9.59 4.00 -5.01
CA LEU A 66 8.57 3.11 -4.45
C LEU A 66 8.68 3.00 -2.93
N MET A 67 9.90 2.97 -2.41
CA MET A 67 10.15 2.96 -0.98
C MET A 67 9.75 4.26 -0.29
N ASP A 68 10.07 5.40 -0.88
CA ASP A 68 9.70 6.71 -0.33
C ASP A 68 8.17 6.84 -0.29
N LYS A 69 7.47 6.42 -1.36
CA LYS A 69 6.00 6.30 -1.38
C LYS A 69 5.46 5.35 -0.31
N TRP A 70 6.10 4.19 -0.12
CA TRP A 70 5.70 3.25 0.93
C TRP A 70 5.86 3.84 2.33
N GLN A 71 6.96 4.56 2.59
CA GLN A 71 7.19 5.24 3.86
C GLN A 71 6.15 6.33 4.12
N GLU A 72 5.81 7.13 3.12
CA GLU A 72 4.77 8.15 3.20
C GLU A 72 3.40 7.52 3.54
N GLN A 73 3.01 6.46 2.82
CA GLN A 73 1.76 5.74 3.09
C GLN A 73 1.71 5.14 4.50
N GLN A 74 2.81 4.56 4.99
CA GLN A 74 2.89 4.04 6.36
C GLN A 74 2.73 5.15 7.40
N ALA A 75 3.30 6.33 7.15
CA ALA A 75 3.12 7.50 8.01
C ALA A 75 1.65 7.93 8.05
N THR A 76 0.99 8.05 6.89
CA THR A 76 -0.45 8.38 6.81
C THR A 76 -1.30 7.36 7.56
N ILE A 77 -1.05 6.05 7.38
CA ILE A 77 -1.78 4.99 8.09
C ILE A 77 -1.58 5.11 9.60
N ARG A 78 -0.35 5.39 10.05
CA ARG A 78 -0.05 5.59 11.46
C ARG A 78 -0.81 6.79 12.04
N ASP A 79 -0.84 7.90 11.32
CA ASP A 79 -1.54 9.11 11.74
C ASP A 79 -3.05 8.88 11.81
N LEU A 80 -3.63 8.19 10.83
CA LEU A 80 -5.05 7.80 10.85
C LEU A 80 -5.39 6.83 11.99
N LYS A 81 -4.48 5.91 12.35
CA LYS A 81 -4.67 5.00 13.48
C LYS A 81 -4.59 5.73 14.83
N ASN A 82 -3.75 6.76 14.92
CA ASN A 82 -3.55 7.54 16.15
C ASN A 82 -4.49 8.73 16.26
N ALA A 83 -5.18 9.10 15.18
CA ALA A 83 -6.25 10.07 15.23
C ALA A 83 -7.29 9.60 16.25
N PRO A 84 -7.68 10.46 17.21
CA PRO A 84 -8.74 10.11 18.13
C PRO A 84 -9.95 9.75 17.29
N LYS A 85 -10.44 8.51 17.42
CA LYS A 85 -11.75 8.15 16.88
C LYS A 85 -12.69 9.24 17.37
N PRO A 86 -13.49 9.90 16.50
CA PRO A 86 -14.54 10.76 17.01
C PRO A 86 -15.28 9.87 18.01
N ALA A 87 -15.27 10.28 19.28
CA ALA A 87 -16.13 9.65 20.26
C ALA A 87 -17.51 9.83 19.64
N ALA A 88 -18.06 8.76 19.06
CA ALA A 88 -19.47 8.71 18.77
C ALA A 88 -20.07 8.92 20.16
N ASP A 89 -20.49 10.14 20.43
CA ASP A 89 -21.12 10.48 21.68
C ASP A 89 -22.49 9.81 21.64
N TYR A 90 -22.50 8.52 21.98
CA TYR A 90 -23.72 7.75 22.14
C TYR A 90 -24.58 8.31 23.29
N ASN A 91 -24.05 9.23 24.11
CA ASN A 91 -24.79 9.96 25.14
C ASN A 91 -25.38 11.28 24.64
N ALA A 92 -25.01 11.77 23.44
CA ALA A 92 -25.64 12.95 22.84
C ALA A 92 -27.04 12.66 22.27
N LEU A 93 -27.42 11.38 22.17
CA LEU A 93 -28.80 10.97 21.92
C LEU A 93 -29.51 10.94 23.27
N ASP A 94 -30.29 11.99 23.56
CA ASP A 94 -31.15 12.03 24.73
C ASP A 94 -32.03 10.77 24.74
N ARG A 95 -31.90 9.95 25.79
CA ARG A 95 -32.62 8.68 25.95
C ARG A 95 -34.12 8.85 25.74
N ARG A 96 -34.68 10.03 26.10
CA ARG A 96 -36.08 10.38 25.85
C ARG A 96 -36.41 10.47 24.36
N GLN A 97 -35.56 11.13 23.58
CA GLN A 97 -35.73 11.23 22.13
C GLN A 97 -35.67 9.85 21.47
N LEU A 98 -34.77 8.97 21.94
CA LEU A 98 -34.69 7.59 21.44
C LEU A 98 -35.96 6.79 21.78
N GLU A 99 -36.46 6.89 23.01
CA GLU A 99 -37.70 6.23 23.43
C GLU A 99 -38.93 6.73 22.64
N ASP A 100 -38.98 8.02 22.32
CA ASP A 100 -40.06 8.61 21.51
C ASP A 100 -40.00 8.14 20.05
N ILE A 101 -38.80 8.10 19.45
CA ILE A 101 -38.60 7.56 18.09
C ILE A 101 -39.02 6.09 18.03
N VAL A 102 -38.61 5.28 19.02
CA VAL A 102 -38.98 3.85 19.08
C VAL A 102 -40.50 3.68 19.19
N LYS A 103 -41.19 4.45 20.06
CA LYS A 103 -42.66 4.41 20.17
C LYS A 103 -43.34 4.78 18.85
N GLN A 104 -42.83 5.79 18.15
CA GLN A 104 -43.38 6.22 16.87
C GLN A 104 -43.18 5.17 15.77
N LEU A 105 -42.01 4.51 15.75
CA LEU A 105 -41.74 3.39 14.84
C LEU A 105 -42.65 2.20 15.15
N GLU A 106 -42.82 1.83 16.42
CA GLU A 106 -43.73 0.77 16.82
C GLU A 106 -45.18 1.07 16.39
N TYR A 107 -45.64 2.30 16.57
CA TYR A 107 -46.97 2.70 16.11
C TYR A 107 -47.10 2.56 14.60
N SER A 108 -46.11 3.06 13.85
CA SER A 108 -46.08 2.98 12.39
C SER A 108 -46.08 1.54 11.89
N VAL A 109 -45.27 0.67 12.50
CA VAL A 109 -45.24 -0.78 12.22
C VAL A 109 -46.58 -1.43 12.53
N ARG A 110 -47.24 -1.07 13.65
CA ARG A 110 -48.58 -1.58 13.97
C ARG A 110 -49.62 -1.17 12.93
N GLN A 111 -49.62 0.10 12.50
CA GLN A 111 -50.53 0.59 11.45
C GLN A 111 -50.31 -0.14 10.12
N LEU A 112 -49.05 -0.34 9.74
CA LEU A 112 -48.69 -1.11 8.54
C LEU A 112 -49.12 -2.57 8.67
N LYS A 113 -48.91 -3.20 9.82
CA LYS A 113 -49.32 -4.59 10.08
C LYS A 113 -50.84 -4.77 10.04
N VAL A 114 -51.62 -3.76 10.41
CA VAL A 114 -53.08 -3.77 10.27
C VAL A 114 -53.50 -3.66 8.81
N ARG A 115 -52.87 -2.77 8.04
CA ARG A 115 -53.11 -2.63 6.58
C ARG A 115 -52.67 -3.84 5.77
N VAL A 116 -51.65 -4.56 6.21
CA VAL A 116 -51.06 -5.70 5.50
C VAL A 116 -51.66 -7.03 5.95
N ARG A 117 -52.71 -7.07 6.80
CA ARG A 117 -53.45 -8.33 7.00
C ARG A 117 -54.17 -8.67 5.69
N PRO A 118 -53.79 -9.73 4.96
CA PRO A 118 -54.63 -10.22 3.88
C PRO A 118 -55.92 -10.73 4.52
N GLU A 119 -57.07 -10.38 3.95
CA GLU A 119 -58.30 -11.15 4.16
C GLU A 119 -58.08 -12.57 3.62
N ASN A 120 -57.45 -13.42 4.42
CA ASN A 120 -57.70 -14.86 4.35
C ASN A 120 -59.02 -15.07 5.07
N ASP A 121 -60.10 -15.11 4.29
CA ASP A 121 -61.07 -16.22 4.27
C ASP A 121 -62.36 -15.75 3.61
N TYR A 122 -62.48 -15.97 2.31
CA TYR A 122 -63.77 -16.33 1.70
C TYR A 122 -63.52 -16.98 0.35
N PHE A 123 -63.75 -18.29 0.23
CA PHE A 123 -64.66 -18.90 -0.76
C PHE A 123 -64.86 -20.37 -0.38
N PRO A 124 -66.11 -20.82 -0.14
CA PRO A 124 -66.43 -22.22 0.10
C PRO A 124 -66.65 -22.95 -1.22
N GLU A 125 -66.16 -24.19 -1.32
CA GLU A 125 -66.87 -25.35 -1.90
C GLU A 125 -66.19 -26.65 -1.45
#